data_AF-A0A316TJ10-F1
#
_entry.id   AF-A0A316TJ10-F1
#
_cell.length_a   1.000
_cell.length_b   1.000
_cell.length_c   1.000
_cell.angle_alpha   90.00
_cell.angle_beta   90.00
_cell.angle_gamma   90.00
#
_symmetry.space_group_name_H-M   'P 1'
#
loop_
_entity.id
_entity.type
_entity.pdbx_description
1 polymer ?
#
loop_
_entity_poly.entity_id
_entity_poly.type
_entity_poly.pdbx_seq_one_letter_code
_entity_poly.pdbx_strand_id
1 'polypeptide(L)'
;MEHLAPNKLPVHGGDTTTVLVTIPLESLRDELGTGTVVGGEPMSASAVRRLACTAGIIPVVLGGQSEVLDLGRTRRLFSPAQRKAMRLRDQHCRAEGCTIPAGWCEAHHLDPWSRGGKTDLDRGVLLCSWHHHRAHDPTHTAEKLPNGDIRFHRRP
;
A
#
# COMPACT_ATOMS: atom_id res chain seq x y z
N MET A 1 -5.85 -21.41 30.84
CA MET A 1 -5.44 -21.43 29.41
C MET A 1 -6.09 -20.21 28.79
N GLU A 2 -5.32 -19.12 28.72
CA GLU A 2 -5.82 -17.75 28.55
C GLU A 2 -6.24 -17.49 27.09
N HIS A 3 -7.53 -17.22 26.87
CA HIS A 3 -8.09 -16.85 25.57
C HIS A 3 -7.74 -15.40 25.25
N LEU A 4 -6.76 -15.20 24.36
CA LEU A 4 -6.55 -13.91 23.71
C LEU A 4 -7.71 -13.64 22.74
N ALA A 5 -8.43 -12.54 22.96
CA ALA A 5 -9.51 -12.11 22.08
C ALA A 5 -8.93 -11.76 20.69
N PRO A 6 -9.41 -12.38 19.60
CA PRO A 6 -8.84 -12.19 18.26
C PRO A 6 -8.96 -10.74 17.76
N ASN A 7 -9.86 -9.94 18.32
CA ASN A 7 -10.04 -8.52 18.00
C ASN A 7 -9.02 -7.58 18.67
N LYS A 8 -8.12 -8.09 19.51
CA LYS A 8 -7.05 -7.32 20.17
C LYS A 8 -5.65 -7.61 19.64
N LEU A 9 -5.54 -8.46 18.61
CA LEU A 9 -4.25 -8.74 17.98
C LEU A 9 -3.87 -7.60 17.03
N PRO A 10 -2.60 -7.14 17.02
CA PRO A 10 -2.11 -6.23 16.00
C PRO A 10 -2.32 -6.87 14.63
N VAL A 11 -2.96 -6.15 13.71
CA VAL A 11 -3.12 -6.62 12.33
C VAL A 11 -1.76 -6.55 11.65
N HIS A 12 -1.02 -7.65 11.69
CA HIS A 12 0.16 -7.88 10.87
C HIS A 12 -0.30 -8.40 9.51
N GLY A 13 -0.11 -7.60 8.46
CA GLY A 13 -0.29 -8.03 7.07
C GLY A 13 -1.73 -8.27 6.58
N GLY A 14 -2.74 -8.35 7.44
CA GLY A 14 -4.11 -8.67 7.03
C GLY A 14 -4.94 -7.45 6.63
N ASP A 15 -4.91 -7.05 5.36
CA ASP A 15 -6.16 -6.54 4.78
C ASP A 15 -7.08 -7.74 4.58
N THR A 16 -8.36 -7.62 4.92
CA THR A 16 -9.39 -8.52 4.33
C THR A 16 -9.23 -8.52 2.81
N THR A 17 -9.58 -9.60 2.10
CA THR A 17 -9.47 -9.65 0.63
C THR A 17 -10.10 -8.40 0.01
N THR A 18 -9.24 -7.47 -0.42
CA THR A 18 -9.63 -6.14 -0.89
C THR A 18 -9.07 -5.98 -2.29
N VAL A 19 -9.95 -5.84 -3.27
CA VAL A 19 -9.57 -5.50 -4.65
C VAL A 19 -9.55 -3.98 -4.75
N LEU A 20 -8.38 -3.41 -5.06
CA LEU A 20 -8.26 -1.98 -5.35
C LEU A 20 -8.41 -1.77 -6.86
N VAL A 21 -9.46 -1.06 -7.25
CA VAL A 21 -9.74 -0.71 -8.65
C VAL A 21 -9.69 0.80 -8.79
N THR A 22 -8.91 1.30 -9.75
CA THR A 22 -8.86 2.72 -10.13
C THR A 22 -9.53 2.92 -11.48
N ILE A 23 -10.52 3.81 -11.54
CA ILE A 23 -11.20 4.20 -12.78
C ILE A 23 -11.49 5.71 -12.71
N PRO A 24 -11.23 6.49 -13.78
CA PRO A 24 -11.65 7.88 -13.84
C PRO A 24 -13.18 8.01 -13.68
N LEU A 25 -13.67 9.08 -13.03
CA LEU A 25 -15.09 9.22 -12.72
C LEU A 25 -15.96 9.29 -13.99
N GLU A 26 -15.50 10.01 -15.00
CA GLU A 26 -16.11 10.08 -16.33
C GLU A 26 -16.19 8.70 -16.98
N SER A 27 -15.11 7.92 -16.97
CA SER A 27 -15.09 6.54 -17.49
C SER A 27 -15.97 5.59 -16.69
N LEU A 28 -16.15 5.84 -15.39
CA LEU A 28 -17.10 5.09 -14.56
C LEU A 28 -18.54 5.50 -14.84
N ARG A 29 -18.81 6.71 -15.32
CA ARG A 29 -20.15 7.17 -15.70
C ARG A 29 -20.53 6.66 -17.09
N ASP A 30 -19.60 6.72 -18.03
CA ASP A 30 -19.78 6.27 -19.41
C ASP A 30 -19.84 4.74 -19.53
N GLU A 31 -20.72 4.22 -20.39
CA GLU A 31 -20.99 2.78 -20.53
C GLU A 31 -19.78 1.97 -21.05
N LEU A 32 -18.83 2.64 -21.73
CA LEU A 32 -17.71 2.01 -22.44
C LEU A 32 -16.33 2.20 -21.76
N GLY A 33 -16.26 2.78 -20.56
CA GLY A 33 -14.99 3.00 -19.87
C GLY A 33 -14.31 1.72 -19.37
N THR A 34 -13.03 1.79 -19.02
CA THR A 34 -12.28 0.70 -18.36
C THR A 34 -11.62 1.21 -17.07
N GLY A 35 -11.52 0.33 -16.07
CA GLY A 35 -10.78 0.55 -14.83
C GLY A 35 -9.62 -0.42 -14.70
N THR A 36 -8.62 -0.08 -13.90
CA THR A 36 -7.42 -0.90 -13.69
C THR A 36 -7.41 -1.46 -12.27
N VAL A 37 -7.18 -2.76 -12.14
CA VAL A 37 -6.89 -3.39 -10.85
C VAL A 37 -5.42 -3.13 -10.51
N VAL A 38 -5.12 -2.72 -9.29
CA VAL A 38 -3.72 -2.55 -8.83
C VAL A 38 -2.97 -3.88 -9.00
N GLY A 39 -1.97 -3.91 -9.87
CA GLY A 39 -1.19 -5.10 -10.20
C GLY A 39 -1.93 -6.17 -11.01
N GLY A 40 -3.04 -5.82 -11.68
CA GLY A 40 -3.85 -6.75 -12.48
C GLY A 40 -4.24 -6.21 -13.86
N GLU A 41 -5.10 -6.95 -14.55
CA GLU A 41 -5.56 -6.59 -15.90
C GLU A 41 -6.66 -5.51 -15.88
N PRO A 42 -6.83 -4.74 -16.98
CA PRO A 42 -7.96 -3.82 -17.14
C PRO A 42 -9.31 -4.55 -17.08
N MET A 43 -10.28 -3.90 -16.45
CA MET A 43 -11.67 -4.36 -16.34
C MET A 43 -12.62 -3.36 -17.00
N SER A 44 -13.72 -3.83 -17.59
CA SER A 44 -14.75 -2.91 -18.09
C SER A 44 -15.44 -2.16 -16.96
N ALA A 45 -15.87 -0.92 -17.19
CA ALA A 45 -16.61 -0.11 -16.23
C ALA A 45 -17.86 -0.85 -15.72
N SER A 46 -18.52 -1.64 -16.58
CA SER A 46 -19.64 -2.49 -16.19
C SER A 46 -19.24 -3.59 -15.19
N ALA A 47 -18.07 -4.22 -15.36
CA ALA A 47 -17.52 -5.17 -14.39
C ALA A 47 -17.13 -4.48 -13.07
N VAL A 48 -16.56 -3.26 -13.13
CA VAL A 48 -16.24 -2.45 -11.94
C VAL A 48 -17.51 -2.05 -11.17
N ARG A 49 -18.56 -1.57 -11.86
CA ARG A 49 -19.87 -1.26 -11.24
C ARG A 49 -20.49 -2.48 -10.61
N ARG A 50 -20.45 -3.64 -11.29
CA ARG A 50 -20.97 -4.90 -10.75
C ARG A 50 -20.24 -5.29 -9.47
N LEU A 51 -18.90 -5.26 -9.46
CA LEU A 51 -18.11 -5.49 -8.25
C LEU A 51 -18.45 -4.50 -7.13
N ALA A 52 -18.67 -3.22 -7.45
CA ALA A 52 -19.04 -2.22 -6.47
C ALA A 52 -20.38 -2.52 -5.78
N CYS A 53 -21.37 -2.99 -6.54
CA CYS A 53 -22.69 -3.37 -6.02
C CYS A 53 -22.66 -4.63 -5.15
N THR A 54 -21.84 -5.65 -5.48
CA THR A 54 -21.85 -6.93 -4.76
C THR A 54 -20.86 -7.00 -3.59
N ALA A 55 -19.76 -6.24 -3.64
CA ALA A 55 -18.64 -6.40 -2.71
C ALA A 55 -18.50 -5.29 -1.67
N GLY A 56 -19.41 -4.31 -1.62
CA GLY A 56 -19.30 -3.18 -0.69
C GLY A 56 -18.03 -2.37 -0.90
N ILE A 57 -17.71 -2.06 -2.16
CA ILE A 57 -16.51 -1.29 -2.49
C ILE A 57 -16.68 0.14 -1.98
N ILE A 58 -15.86 0.51 -0.99
CA ILE A 58 -15.63 1.91 -0.62
C ILE A 58 -14.83 2.52 -1.77
N PRO A 59 -15.42 3.38 -2.60
CA PRO A 59 -14.63 4.04 -3.61
C PRO A 59 -13.65 4.97 -2.87
N VAL A 60 -12.43 5.09 -3.38
CA VAL A 60 -11.60 6.25 -3.03
C VAL A 60 -12.22 7.43 -3.79
N VAL A 61 -13.39 7.85 -3.33
CA VAL A 61 -14.13 8.96 -3.91
C VAL A 61 -13.40 10.23 -3.48
N LEU A 62 -13.08 11.10 -4.43
CA LEU A 62 -12.96 12.53 -4.16
C LEU A 62 -14.33 13.00 -3.62
N GLY A 63 -14.53 13.01 -2.29
CA GLY A 63 -15.79 13.42 -1.65
C GLY A 63 -16.29 12.58 -0.46
N GLY A 64 -15.60 11.49 -0.08
CA GLY A 64 -15.85 10.81 1.20
C GLY A 64 -15.25 11.57 2.40
N GLN A 65 -15.52 11.12 3.63
CA GLN A 65 -14.80 11.68 4.79
C GLN A 65 -13.30 11.43 4.65
N SER A 66 -12.50 12.46 4.90
CA SER A 66 -11.04 12.37 4.82
C SER A 66 -10.50 11.44 5.90
N GLU A 67 -9.67 10.48 5.51
CA GLU A 67 -8.89 9.68 6.44
C GLU A 67 -7.61 10.43 6.82
N VAL A 68 -7.21 10.35 8.08
CA VAL A 68 -5.91 10.90 8.51
C VAL A 68 -4.81 9.97 8.02
N LEU A 69 -4.05 10.43 7.04
CA LEU A 69 -2.94 9.68 6.44
C LEU A 69 -1.58 10.04 7.06
N ASP A 70 -1.53 11.04 7.93
CA ASP A 70 -0.35 11.46 8.67
C ASP A 70 -0.57 11.24 10.16
N LEU A 71 -0.11 10.09 10.67
CA LEU A 71 -0.33 9.67 12.06
C LEU A 71 0.81 10.10 12.99
N GLY A 72 1.88 10.64 12.43
CA GLY A 72 3.08 11.06 13.13
C GLY A 72 3.66 9.92 13.95
N ARG A 73 3.74 10.14 15.27
CA ARG A 73 4.33 9.21 16.24
C ARG A 73 3.30 8.43 17.07
N THR A 74 2.01 8.63 16.80
CA THR A 74 0.92 8.06 17.64
C THR A 74 0.77 6.54 17.47
N ARG A 75 1.19 5.99 16.33
CA ARG A 75 1.13 4.56 16.03
C ARG A 75 2.36 4.12 15.25
N ARG A 76 2.96 2.99 15.65
CA ARG A 76 4.12 2.43 14.95
C ARG A 76 3.78 1.85 13.58
N LEU A 77 2.66 1.15 13.45
CA LEU A 77 2.30 0.47 12.21
C LEU A 77 1.40 1.34 11.34
N PHE A 78 1.63 1.32 10.02
CA PHE A 78 0.76 1.96 9.05
C PHE A 78 -0.67 1.41 9.15
N SER A 79 -1.64 2.31 9.10
CA SER A 79 -3.07 1.98 9.12
C SER A 79 -3.49 1.27 7.83
N PRO A 80 -4.64 0.58 7.81
CA PRO A 80 -5.19 0.02 6.58
C PRO A 80 -5.40 1.08 5.48
N ALA A 81 -5.85 2.28 5.83
CA ALA A 81 -6.00 3.38 4.87
C ALA A 81 -4.67 3.80 4.24
N GLN A 82 -3.61 3.95 5.04
CA GLN A 82 -2.26 4.25 4.54
C GLN A 82 -1.73 3.12 3.66
N ARG A 83 -1.97 1.85 4.01
CA ARG A 83 -1.56 0.70 3.18
C ARG A 83 -2.28 0.68 1.84
N LYS A 84 -3.57 0.96 1.80
CA LYS A 84 -4.34 1.09 0.54
C LYS A 84 -3.80 2.24 -0.30
N ALA A 85 -3.54 3.40 0.31
CA ALA A 85 -2.94 4.55 -0.37
C ALA A 85 -1.55 4.23 -0.93
N MET A 86 -0.70 3.53 -0.17
CA MET A 86 0.61 3.07 -0.65
C MET A 86 0.48 2.07 -1.80
N ARG A 87 -0.46 1.12 -1.75
CA ARG A 87 -0.70 0.19 -2.88
C ARG A 87 -1.10 0.93 -4.15
N LEU A 88 -1.97 1.94 -4.04
CA LEU A 88 -2.35 2.80 -5.17
C LEU A 88 -1.18 3.63 -5.71
N ARG A 89 -0.34 4.17 -4.83
CA ARG A 89 0.81 4.99 -5.23
C ARG A 89 1.94 4.15 -5.84
N ASP A 90 2.26 3.03 -5.20
CA ASP A 90 3.49 2.29 -5.47
C ASP A 90 3.31 1.20 -6.55
N GLN A 91 2.11 0.60 -6.65
CA GLN A 91 1.70 -0.47 -7.60
C GLN A 91 2.50 -1.78 -7.55
N HIS A 92 3.78 -1.72 -7.20
CA HIS A 92 4.74 -2.79 -7.05
C HIS A 92 5.76 -2.45 -5.96
N CYS A 93 6.62 -3.40 -5.62
CA CYS A 93 7.79 -3.18 -4.78
C CYS A 93 8.63 -2.03 -5.34
N ARG A 94 8.93 -1.03 -4.51
CA ARG A 94 9.67 0.17 -4.90
C ARG A 94 11.18 0.00 -4.86
N ALA A 95 11.70 -1.20 -4.62
CA ALA A 95 13.11 -1.45 -4.86
C ALA A 95 13.40 -1.28 -6.37
N GLU A 96 14.51 -0.64 -6.71
CA GLU A 96 14.85 -0.31 -8.09
C GLU A 96 14.75 -1.54 -9.02
N GLY A 97 13.91 -1.42 -10.06
CA GLY A 97 13.71 -2.46 -11.07
C GLY A 97 12.88 -3.67 -10.61
N CYS A 98 12.34 -3.67 -9.39
CA CYS A 98 11.50 -4.76 -8.90
C CYS A 98 10.05 -4.63 -9.40
N THR A 99 9.46 -5.73 -9.83
CA THR A 99 8.10 -5.78 -10.39
C THR A 99 7.11 -6.57 -9.54
N ILE A 100 7.51 -7.01 -8.33
CA ILE A 100 6.62 -7.75 -7.43
C ILE A 100 5.38 -6.90 -7.11
N PRO A 101 4.15 -7.37 -7.34
CA PRO A 101 2.94 -6.57 -7.15
C PRO A 101 2.78 -6.04 -5.72
N ALA A 102 2.19 -4.86 -5.57
CA ALA A 102 1.98 -4.20 -4.28
C ALA A 102 1.16 -5.05 -3.28
N GLY A 103 0.31 -5.95 -3.77
CA GLY A 103 -0.43 -6.90 -2.94
C GLY A 103 0.46 -7.89 -2.18
N TRP A 104 1.69 -8.11 -2.65
CA TRP A 104 2.68 -9.02 -2.04
C TRP A 104 3.81 -8.25 -1.32
N CYS A 105 3.59 -6.97 -1.08
CA CYS A 105 4.57 -6.09 -0.45
C CYS A 105 4.18 -5.72 0.98
N GLU A 106 5.20 -5.46 1.79
CA GLU A 106 5.13 -4.97 3.15
C GLU A 106 5.38 -3.45 3.17
N ALA A 107 4.70 -2.74 4.07
CA ALA A 107 4.92 -1.30 4.25
C ALA A 107 6.16 -1.06 5.14
N HIS A 108 7.11 -0.33 4.59
CA HIS A 108 8.40 0.00 5.21
C HIS A 108 8.50 1.48 5.53
N HIS A 109 9.06 1.83 6.70
CA HIS A 109 9.40 3.21 7.03
C HIS A 109 10.73 3.60 6.40
N LEU A 110 10.75 4.68 5.60
CA LEU A 110 11.99 5.23 5.03
C LEU A 110 12.97 5.69 6.13
N ASP A 111 12.42 6.39 7.13
CA ASP A 111 13.12 6.76 8.35
C ASP A 111 12.77 5.72 9.42
N PRO A 112 13.74 4.93 9.95
CA PRO A 112 13.41 3.86 10.89
C PRO A 112 12.60 4.39 12.08
N TRP A 113 11.45 3.76 12.36
CA TRP A 113 10.60 4.15 13.48
C TRP A 113 11.36 4.15 14.82
N SER A 114 12.24 3.17 15.03
CA SER A 114 13.09 3.09 16.23
C SER A 114 14.03 4.28 16.40
N ARG A 115 14.31 5.04 15.33
CA ARG A 115 15.18 6.22 15.30
C ARG A 115 14.41 7.54 15.15
N GLY A 116 13.12 7.54 15.47
CA GLY A 116 12.31 8.77 15.44
C GLY A 116 11.51 8.98 14.15
N GLY A 117 11.56 8.05 13.19
CA GLY A 117 10.72 8.10 11.99
C GLY A 117 9.22 8.17 12.31
N LYS A 118 8.44 8.69 11.37
CA LYS A 118 6.99 8.91 11.48
C LYS A 118 6.21 7.93 10.61
N THR A 119 4.99 7.65 11.02
CA THR A 119 4.00 6.82 10.28
C THR A 119 3.11 7.78 9.51
N ASP A 120 3.75 8.55 8.63
CA ASP A 120 3.11 9.47 7.68
C ASP A 120 3.18 8.85 6.28
N LEU A 121 2.18 9.12 5.43
CA LEU A 121 2.05 8.38 4.17
C LEU A 121 3.25 8.61 3.22
N ASP A 122 3.82 9.82 3.22
CA ASP A 122 5.02 10.18 2.45
C ASP A 122 6.30 9.52 2.96
N ARG A 123 6.29 9.00 4.20
CA ARG A 123 7.39 8.29 4.87
C ARG A 123 7.29 6.77 4.79
N GLY A 124 6.19 6.25 4.26
CA GLY A 124 6.00 4.83 3.96
C GLY A 124 6.38 4.49 2.52
N VAL A 125 6.89 3.28 2.29
CA VAL A 125 7.14 2.71 0.96
C VAL A 125 6.84 1.21 0.94
N LEU A 126 6.35 0.67 -0.18
CA LEU A 126 6.16 -0.78 -0.32
C LEU A 126 7.43 -1.49 -0.78
N LEU A 127 7.81 -2.55 -0.06
CA LEU A 127 8.90 -3.47 -0.43
C LEU A 127 8.39 -4.92 -0.38
N CYS A 128 8.77 -5.75 -1.36
CA CYS A 128 8.52 -7.20 -1.27
C CYS A 128 9.32 -7.78 -0.09
N SER A 129 8.94 -8.96 0.40
CA SER A 129 9.57 -9.54 1.60
C SER A 129 11.10 -9.62 1.48
N TRP A 130 11.64 -9.97 0.32
CA TRP A 130 13.10 -10.01 0.11
C TRP A 130 13.77 -8.64 0.27
N HIS A 131 13.22 -7.59 -0.35
CA HIS A 131 13.75 -6.24 -0.24
C HIS A 131 13.48 -5.60 1.12
N HIS A 132 12.38 -5.98 1.78
CA HIS A 132 12.09 -5.53 3.14
C HIS A 132 13.14 -6.05 4.13
N HIS A 133 13.52 -7.32 4.03
CA HIS A 133 14.64 -7.86 4.80
C HIS A 133 15.97 -7.18 4.46
N ARG A 134 16.24 -6.94 3.17
CA ARG A 134 17.45 -6.21 2.75
C ARG A 134 17.53 -4.79 3.32
N ALA A 135 16.39 -4.09 3.45
CA ALA A 135 16.36 -2.77 4.06
C ALA A 135 16.72 -2.76 5.56
N HIS A 136 16.59 -3.91 6.22
CA HIS A 136 17.01 -4.11 7.61
C HIS A 136 18.40 -4.75 7.74
N ASP A 137 19.02 -5.17 6.63
CA ASP A 137 20.33 -5.81 6.64
C ASP A 137 21.44 -4.77 6.89
N PRO A 138 22.24 -4.91 7.98
CA PRO A 138 23.30 -3.97 8.30
C PRO A 138 24.45 -3.99 7.27
N THR A 139 24.53 -4.99 6.40
CA THR A 139 25.51 -5.05 5.32
C THR A 139 25.09 -4.26 4.08
N HIS A 140 23.92 -3.64 4.07
CA HIS A 140 23.42 -2.85 2.96
C HIS A 140 23.08 -1.40 3.37
N THR A 141 23.17 -0.48 2.42
CA THR A 141 22.59 0.86 2.50
C THR A 141 21.44 0.98 1.51
N ALA A 142 20.47 1.83 1.83
CA ALA A 142 19.33 2.14 0.99
C ALA A 142 19.39 3.62 0.59
N GLU A 143 19.35 3.92 -0.70
CA GLU A 143 19.27 5.26 -1.27
C GLU A 143 17.90 5.43 -1.93
N LYS A 144 17.21 6.54 -1.63
CA LYS A 144 15.97 6.89 -2.32
C LYS A 144 16.29 7.69 -3.58
N LEU A 145 15.90 7.16 -4.73
CA LEU A 145 16.07 7.78 -6.04
C LEU A 145 15.02 8.88 -6.27
N PRO A 146 15.25 9.79 -7.25
CA PRO A 146 14.30 10.88 -7.56
C PRO A 146 12.89 10.41 -7.95
N ASN A 147 12.77 9.22 -8.56
CA ASN A 147 11.48 8.62 -8.90
C ASN A 147 10.74 8.00 -7.69
N GLY A 148 11.38 8.00 -6.51
CA GLY A 148 10.87 7.43 -5.27
C GLY A 148 11.25 5.97 -5.03
N ASP A 149 11.96 5.31 -5.95
CA ASP A 149 12.43 3.95 -5.77
C ASP A 149 13.62 3.89 -4.81
N ILE A 150 13.88 2.70 -4.28
CA ILE A 150 14.95 2.43 -3.32
C ILE A 150 16.03 1.59 -4.00
N ARG A 151 17.21 2.16 -4.15
CA ARG A 151 18.40 1.45 -4.59
C ARG A 151 19.15 0.92 -3.37
N PHE A 152 19.52 -0.36 -3.41
CA PHE A 152 20.32 -0.96 -2.35
C PHE A 152 21.76 -1.15 -2.80
N HIS A 153 22.70 -0.74 -1.94
CA HIS A 153 24.14 -0.96 -2.14
C HIS A 153 24.67 -1.82 -1.01
N ARG A 154 25.58 -2.75 -1.33
CA ARG A 154 26.33 -3.46 -0.30
C ARG A 154 27.34 -2.49 0.32
N ARG A 155 27.44 -2.46 1.64
CA ARG A 155 28.47 -1.73 2.36
C ARG A 155 29.83 -2.37 2.08
N PRO A 156 30.89 -1.55 1.93
CA PRO A 156 32.26 -2.05 1.82
C PRO A 156 32.68 -2.81 3.07
#